data_AF-A0A2R2IZP1-F1
#
_entry.id   AF-A0A2R2IZP1-F1
#
_cell.length_a   1.000
_cell.length_b   1.000
_cell.length_c   1.000
_cell.angle_alpha   90.00
_cell.angle_beta   90.00
_cell.angle_gamma   90.00
#
_symmetry.space_group_name_H-M   'P 1'
#
loop_
_entity.id
_entity.type
_entity.pdbx_description
1 polymer ?
#
loop_
_entity_poly.entity_id
_entity_poly.type
_entity_poly.pdbx_seq_one_letter_code
_entity_poly.pdbx_strand_id
1 'polypeptide(L)'
;MDLPFEVKELDRGDAELAQRALRLQLAAHRVEVEWLDYPALPLLWPDLAALLSCRDRILAAFEGGELRGLVVASRRLDGGLHIERTVVDPAHFGCGWGYRLLNRALHGETRASVDTAEVNQAAIALYHKAGFVLERRWSVPDGLALWRMDYRPAAPPVLSLAPDGWMRGALQQASPNCDERSPGCAPELLVIHNISLPPYRYGGPGVQQLFGNSLDPDEDPYYRGIHQLRVSSHFFIRRDGQLLQFVPVGQRAWHAGVSCWRGREKCNDFSIGVELEGCDFEPFSEAQYRTLAALGAELRRHLPLSALAGHEHIAPGRKTDPGPWFDWARAQADCGLAL
;
A
#
# COMPACT_ATOMS: atom_id res chain seq x y z
N MET A 1 7.00 -10.22 18.90
CA MET A 1 6.58 -10.56 17.53
C MET A 1 7.76 -10.20 16.66
N ASP A 2 8.38 -11.16 16.00
CA ASP A 2 9.47 -10.85 15.08
C ASP A 2 8.90 -10.04 13.92
N LEU A 3 9.50 -8.88 13.64
CA LEU A 3 9.05 -8.04 12.55
C LEU A 3 9.40 -8.76 11.24
N PRO A 4 8.41 -9.03 10.37
CA PRO A 4 8.65 -9.72 9.10
C PRO A 4 9.56 -8.91 8.19
N PHE A 5 9.55 -7.58 8.35
CA PHE A 5 10.45 -6.64 7.69
C PHE A 5 10.48 -5.32 8.47
N GLU A 6 11.44 -4.45 8.13
CA GLU A 6 11.56 -3.11 8.70
C GLU A 6 11.95 -2.10 7.62
N VAL A 7 11.38 -0.89 7.67
CA VAL A 7 11.89 0.26 6.91
C VAL A 7 12.29 1.35 7.91
N LYS A 8 13.57 1.73 7.92
CA LYS A 8 14.14 2.72 8.83
C LYS A 8 15.22 3.55 8.15
N GLU A 9 15.67 4.61 8.80
CA GLU A 9 16.84 5.36 8.31
C GLU A 9 18.10 4.49 8.39
N LEU A 10 18.94 4.59 7.35
CA LEU A 10 20.21 3.89 7.29
C LEU A 10 21.17 4.46 8.34
N ASP A 11 21.62 3.63 9.27
CA ASP A 11 22.71 4.01 10.17
C ASP A 11 24.03 4.00 9.39
N ARG A 12 24.49 5.20 9.03
CA ARG A 12 25.76 5.42 8.32
C ARG A 12 26.98 5.23 9.22
N GLY A 13 26.80 5.25 10.55
CA GLY A 13 27.88 5.00 11.51
C GLY A 13 28.27 3.52 11.60
N ASP A 14 27.38 2.62 11.20
CA ASP A 14 27.66 1.20 11.04
C ASP A 14 28.41 0.94 9.73
N ALA A 15 29.71 0.66 9.85
CA ALA A 15 30.59 0.43 8.71
C ALA A 15 30.19 -0.78 7.86
N GLU A 16 29.70 -1.86 8.49
CA GLU A 16 29.27 -3.05 7.77
C GLU A 16 28.00 -2.76 6.97
N LEU A 17 27.03 -2.09 7.59
CA LEU A 17 25.78 -1.71 6.95
C LEU A 17 26.00 -0.72 5.80
N ALA A 18 26.86 0.29 5.98
CA ALA A 18 27.22 1.23 4.92
C ALA A 18 27.87 0.50 3.73
N GLN A 19 28.74 -0.47 4.00
CA GLN A 19 29.38 -1.28 2.94
C GLN A 19 28.40 -2.23 2.25
N ARG A 20 27.40 -2.75 2.96
CA ARG A 20 26.28 -3.51 2.38
C ARG A 20 25.41 -2.63 1.48
N ALA A 21 25.08 -1.41 1.92
CA ALA A 21 24.31 -0.44 1.14
C ALA A 21 25.02 -0.05 -0.17
N LEU A 22 26.34 0.20 -0.11
CA LEU A 22 27.15 0.46 -1.31
C LEU A 22 27.13 -0.75 -2.26
N ARG A 23 27.36 -1.97 -1.75
CA ARG A 23 27.32 -3.20 -2.56
C ARG A 23 25.97 -3.40 -3.24
N LEU A 24 24.88 -3.18 -2.51
CA LEU A 24 23.51 -3.27 -3.02
C LEU A 24 23.29 -2.29 -4.18
N GLN A 25 23.67 -1.02 -4.01
CA GLN A 25 23.57 -0.02 -5.07
C GLN A 25 24.41 -0.40 -6.30
N LEU A 26 25.65 -0.83 -6.12
CA LEU A 26 26.51 -1.24 -7.24
C LEU A 26 25.92 -2.43 -8.00
N ALA A 27 25.35 -3.41 -7.29
CA ALA A 27 24.69 -4.56 -7.91
C ALA A 27 23.45 -4.15 -8.71
N ALA A 28 22.58 -3.32 -8.13
CA ALA A 28 21.39 -2.80 -8.81
C ALA A 28 21.75 -1.93 -10.02
N HIS A 29 22.76 -1.07 -9.89
CA HIS A 29 23.22 -0.19 -10.95
C HIS A 29 23.76 -0.97 -12.16
N ARG A 30 24.51 -2.05 -11.93
CA ARG A 30 25.01 -2.90 -13.04
C ARG A 30 23.85 -3.46 -13.87
N VAL A 31 22.81 -3.95 -13.21
CA VAL A 31 21.60 -4.45 -13.87
C VAL A 31 20.87 -3.33 -14.61
N GLU A 32 20.77 -2.14 -14.01
CA GLU A 32 20.16 -0.98 -14.65
C GLU A 32 20.92 -0.54 -15.91
N VAL A 33 22.25 -0.50 -15.88
CA VAL A 33 23.09 -0.19 -17.06
C VAL A 33 22.87 -1.21 -18.18
N GLU A 34 22.83 -2.51 -17.85
CA GLU A 34 22.55 -3.58 -18.82
C GLU A 34 21.16 -3.45 -19.44
N TRP A 35 20.15 -3.10 -18.65
CA TRP A 35 18.76 -2.95 -19.13
C TRP A 35 18.55 -1.72 -20.01
N LEU A 36 19.19 -0.61 -19.66
CA LEU A 36 19.02 0.65 -20.38
C LEU A 36 19.90 0.75 -21.62
N ASP A 37 20.81 -0.21 -21.83
CA ASP A 37 21.87 -0.18 -22.85
C ASP A 37 22.61 1.17 -22.85
N TYR A 38 22.89 1.68 -21.64
CA TYR A 38 23.39 3.03 -21.44
C TYR A 38 24.59 3.02 -20.48
N PRO A 39 25.83 2.94 -21.03
CA PRO A 39 27.04 2.72 -20.23
C PRO A 39 27.46 3.91 -19.38
N ALA A 40 26.90 5.11 -19.62
CA ALA A 40 27.25 6.34 -18.92
C ALA A 40 26.30 6.70 -17.77
N LEU A 41 25.47 5.77 -17.30
CA LEU A 41 24.56 6.03 -16.18
C LEU A 41 25.38 6.40 -14.92
N PRO A 42 25.15 7.55 -14.29
CA PRO A 42 25.93 7.96 -13.12
C PRO A 42 25.60 7.08 -11.90
N LEU A 43 26.64 6.72 -11.16
CA LEU A 43 26.51 6.12 -9.84
C LEU A 43 26.06 7.19 -8.83
N LEU A 44 25.19 6.78 -7.90
CA LEU A 44 24.80 7.66 -6.79
C LEU A 44 25.98 7.85 -5.82
N TRP A 45 26.59 6.74 -5.39
CA TRP A 45 27.83 6.71 -4.63
C TRP A 45 28.86 5.88 -5.41
N PRO A 46 29.98 6.48 -5.86
CA PRO A 46 31.06 5.74 -6.49
C PRO A 46 31.84 4.88 -5.50
N ASP A 47 31.89 5.26 -4.23
CA ASP A 47 32.62 4.59 -3.18
C ASP A 47 31.98 4.80 -1.79
N LEU A 48 32.60 4.20 -0.77
CA LEU A 48 32.12 4.28 0.61
C LEU A 48 32.24 5.70 1.18
N ALA A 49 33.26 6.46 0.81
CA ALA A 49 33.45 7.83 1.30
C ALA A 49 32.31 8.74 0.81
N ALA A 50 31.88 8.58 -0.44
CA ALA A 50 30.74 9.29 -1.00
C ALA A 50 29.44 8.95 -0.25
N LEU A 51 29.17 7.68 0.04
CA LEU A 51 28.02 7.27 0.84
C LEU A 51 28.05 7.88 2.25
N LEU A 52 29.19 7.79 2.95
CA LEU A 52 29.33 8.31 4.31
C LEU A 52 29.20 9.84 4.37
N SER A 53 29.60 10.55 3.33
CA SER A 53 29.49 12.01 3.22
C SER A 53 28.14 12.51 2.69
N CYS A 54 27.28 11.61 2.20
CA CYS A 54 25.96 11.95 1.67
C CYS A 54 25.10 12.60 2.77
N ARG A 55 24.54 13.77 2.46
CA ARG A 55 23.68 14.53 3.39
C ARG A 55 22.19 14.23 3.22
N ASP A 56 21.85 13.56 2.13
CA ASP A 56 20.47 13.20 1.84
C ASP A 56 19.94 12.17 2.82
N ARG A 57 18.63 12.11 2.93
CA ARG A 57 17.96 11.11 3.75
C ARG A 57 18.03 9.77 3.03
N ILE A 58 18.47 8.73 3.74
CA ILE A 58 18.55 7.37 3.21
C ILE A 58 17.65 6.48 4.06
N LEU A 59 16.59 5.96 3.46
CA LEU A 59 15.76 4.91 4.06
C LEU A 59 16.22 3.56 3.53
N ALA A 60 16.26 2.57 4.41
CA ALA A 60 16.68 1.21 4.15
C ALA A 60 15.57 0.22 4.54
N ALA A 61 15.33 -0.75 3.68
CA ALA A 61 14.35 -1.81 3.90
C ALA A 61 15.07 -3.13 4.21
N PHE A 62 14.62 -3.81 5.25
CA PHE A 62 15.21 -5.04 5.77
C PHE A 62 14.18 -6.16 5.84
N GLU A 63 14.61 -7.38 5.54
CA GLU A 63 13.88 -8.61 5.82
C GLU A 63 14.72 -9.43 6.81
N GLY A 64 14.30 -9.50 8.06
CA GLY A 64 15.18 -9.89 9.16
C GLY A 64 16.41 -8.97 9.22
N GLY A 65 17.61 -9.54 9.14
CA GLY A 65 18.86 -8.79 9.08
C GLY A 65 19.31 -8.40 7.66
N GLU A 66 18.61 -8.85 6.62
CA GLU A 66 19.02 -8.69 5.23
C GLU A 66 18.52 -7.39 4.60
N LEU A 67 19.45 -6.60 4.03
CA LEU A 67 19.12 -5.35 3.35
C LEU A 67 18.54 -5.64 1.96
N ARG A 68 17.29 -5.23 1.73
CA ARG A 68 16.53 -5.49 0.49
C ARG A 68 16.40 -4.29 -0.44
N GLY A 69 16.61 -3.08 0.06
CA GLY A 69 16.50 -1.89 -0.77
C GLY A 69 16.83 -0.60 -0.02
N LEU A 70 17.00 0.47 -0.80
CA LEU A 70 17.26 1.82 -0.33
C LEU A 70 16.39 2.82 -1.11
N VAL A 71 15.96 3.89 -0.47
CA VAL A 71 15.54 5.11 -1.18
C VAL A 71 16.29 6.29 -0.62
N VAL A 72 16.86 7.08 -1.53
CA VAL A 72 17.62 8.28 -1.22
C VAL A 72 16.78 9.47 -1.64
N ALA A 73 16.58 10.40 -0.73
CA ALA A 73 15.74 11.55 -0.96
C ALA A 73 16.37 12.82 -0.39
N SER A 74 16.33 13.88 -1.19
CA SER A 74 16.79 15.22 -0.81
C SER A 74 15.60 16.16 -0.60
N ARG A 75 15.85 17.28 0.08
CA ARG A 75 14.90 18.39 0.17
C ARG A 75 15.26 19.46 -0.85
N ARG A 76 14.30 19.83 -1.70
CA ARG A 76 14.44 20.95 -2.65
C ARG A 76 14.24 22.29 -1.93
N LEU A 77 14.70 23.36 -2.56
CA LEU A 77 14.64 24.73 -2.01
C LEU A 77 13.20 25.22 -1.77
N ASP A 78 12.23 24.67 -2.49
CA ASP A 78 10.81 24.95 -2.35
C ASP A 78 10.13 24.09 -1.26
N GLY A 79 10.90 23.31 -0.51
CA GLY A 79 10.45 22.43 0.57
C GLY A 79 9.97 21.04 0.10
N GLY A 80 9.82 20.83 -1.21
CA GLY A 80 9.40 19.54 -1.76
C GLY A 80 10.45 18.44 -1.56
N LEU A 81 10.00 17.19 -1.42
CA LEU A 81 10.88 16.03 -1.46
C LEU A 81 11.36 15.79 -2.90
N HIS A 82 12.59 15.34 -3.10
CA HIS A 82 13.01 14.77 -4.37
C HIS A 82 13.60 13.39 -4.14
N ILE A 83 13.09 12.40 -4.86
CA ILE A 83 13.64 11.05 -4.85
C ILE A 83 14.87 11.05 -5.76
N GLU A 84 16.05 10.99 -5.16
CA GLU A 84 17.32 10.92 -5.89
C GLU A 84 17.50 9.54 -6.52
N ARG A 85 17.16 8.48 -5.78
CA ARG A 85 17.27 7.11 -6.27
C ARG A 85 16.40 6.15 -5.47
N THR A 86 15.78 5.21 -6.16
CA THR A 86 15.22 3.98 -5.55
C THR A 86 16.10 2.80 -5.97
N VAL A 87 16.58 2.04 -4.99
CA VAL A 87 17.46 0.88 -5.18
C VAL A 87 16.78 -0.33 -4.56
N VAL A 88 16.71 -1.44 -5.28
CA VAL A 88 16.19 -2.70 -4.77
C VAL A 88 17.19 -3.80 -5.11
N ASP A 89 17.30 -4.79 -4.23
CA ASP A 89 18.07 -6.00 -4.49
C ASP A 89 17.58 -6.68 -5.78
N PRO A 90 18.46 -6.86 -6.79
CA PRO A 90 18.07 -7.48 -8.07
C PRO A 90 17.39 -8.84 -7.92
N ALA A 91 17.76 -9.64 -6.90
CA ALA A 91 17.13 -10.94 -6.64
C ALA A 91 15.67 -10.82 -6.16
N HIS A 92 15.24 -9.63 -5.77
CA HIS A 92 13.93 -9.35 -5.18
C HIS A 92 13.15 -8.27 -5.94
N PHE A 93 13.50 -8.00 -7.20
CA PHE A 93 12.68 -7.17 -8.07
C PHE A 93 11.26 -7.73 -8.19
N GLY A 94 10.28 -6.82 -8.33
CA GLY A 94 8.87 -7.19 -8.36
C GLY A 94 8.27 -7.63 -7.01
N CYS A 95 9.07 -7.77 -5.94
CA CYS A 95 8.57 -8.19 -4.62
C CYS A 95 8.01 -7.04 -3.76
N GLY A 96 7.84 -5.84 -4.32
CA GLY A 96 7.21 -4.70 -3.64
C GLY A 96 8.13 -3.84 -2.76
N TRP A 97 9.42 -4.16 -2.62
CA TRP A 97 10.38 -3.40 -1.81
C TRP A 97 10.52 -1.93 -2.22
N GLY A 98 10.60 -1.64 -3.52
CA GLY A 98 10.67 -0.26 -4.00
C GLY A 98 9.44 0.55 -3.59
N TYR A 99 8.26 -0.09 -3.61
CA TYR A 99 7.02 0.58 -3.20
C TYR A 99 6.98 0.84 -1.69
N ARG A 100 7.46 -0.11 -0.86
CA ARG A 100 7.61 0.06 0.60
C ARG A 100 8.41 1.30 0.94
N LEU A 101 9.58 1.39 0.31
CA LEU A 101 10.53 2.48 0.51
C LEU A 101 9.91 3.82 0.11
N LEU A 102 9.31 3.90 -1.09
CA LEU A 102 8.65 5.12 -1.56
C LEU A 102 7.48 5.52 -0.67
N ASN A 103 6.62 4.58 -0.31
CA ASN A 103 5.47 4.84 0.52
C ASN A 103 5.87 5.33 1.92
N ARG A 104 6.98 4.82 2.49
CA ARG A 104 7.54 5.37 3.72
C ARG A 104 8.17 6.76 3.51
N ALA A 105 8.86 6.97 2.39
CA ALA A 105 9.50 8.26 2.07
C ALA A 105 8.47 9.38 1.86
N LEU A 106 7.34 9.07 1.23
CA LEU A 106 6.26 9.99 0.89
C LEU A 106 5.26 10.21 2.04
N HIS A 107 5.38 9.45 3.13
CA HIS A 107 4.45 9.58 4.25
C HIS A 107 4.51 10.99 4.84
N GLY A 108 3.38 11.71 4.78
CA GLY A 108 3.26 13.11 5.20
C GLY A 108 3.67 14.15 4.15
N GLU A 109 4.14 13.72 2.98
CA GLU A 109 4.55 14.62 1.90
C GLU A 109 3.37 15.05 1.04
N THR A 110 3.30 16.34 0.72
CA THR A 110 2.31 16.89 -0.22
C THR A 110 2.90 17.22 -1.58
N ARG A 111 4.22 17.28 -1.67
CA ARG A 111 4.98 17.57 -2.90
C ARG A 111 6.23 16.73 -2.93
N ALA A 112 6.36 15.93 -3.98
CA ALA A 112 7.59 15.22 -4.27
C ALA A 112 7.84 15.19 -5.78
N SER A 113 9.08 14.97 -6.18
CA SER A 113 9.45 14.78 -7.59
C SER A 113 10.49 13.67 -7.72
N VAL A 114 10.63 13.12 -8.92
CA VAL A 114 11.67 12.16 -9.28
C VAL A 114 12.03 12.34 -10.75
N ASP A 115 13.31 12.17 -11.06
CA ASP A 115 13.77 12.11 -12.44
C ASP A 115 14.16 10.66 -12.77
N THR A 116 13.72 10.16 -13.92
CA THR A 116 14.02 8.78 -14.37
C THR A 116 14.19 8.72 -15.88
N ALA A 117 14.98 7.77 -16.36
CA ALA A 117 15.12 7.54 -17.79
C ALA A 117 13.80 7.08 -18.41
N GLU A 118 13.48 7.58 -19.60
CA GLU A 118 12.28 7.18 -20.36
C GLU A 118 12.27 5.68 -20.67
N VAL A 119 13.44 5.11 -20.92
CA VAL A 119 13.63 3.69 -21.15
C VAL A 119 13.51 2.85 -19.87
N ASN A 120 13.57 3.45 -18.68
CA ASN A 120 13.39 2.75 -17.40
C ASN A 120 11.89 2.57 -17.08
N GLN A 121 11.22 1.74 -17.88
CA GLN A 121 9.79 1.45 -17.77
C GLN A 121 9.41 0.87 -16.40
N ALA A 122 10.28 0.08 -15.78
CA ALA A 122 10.06 -0.49 -14.46
C ALA A 122 10.00 0.59 -13.37
N ALA A 123 10.92 1.56 -13.39
CA ALA A 123 10.91 2.68 -12.44
C ALA A 123 9.69 3.59 -12.68
N ILE A 124 9.37 3.90 -13.95
CA ILE A 124 8.19 4.69 -14.30
C ILE A 124 6.92 4.03 -13.77
N ALA A 125 6.75 2.71 -13.95
CA ALA A 125 5.61 1.97 -13.43
C ALA A 125 5.54 2.00 -11.89
N LEU A 126 6.69 1.86 -11.21
CA LEU A 126 6.79 1.97 -9.76
C LEU A 126 6.36 3.37 -9.27
N TYR A 127 6.86 4.43 -9.90
CA TYR A 127 6.52 5.80 -9.52
C TYR A 127 5.06 6.13 -9.82
N HIS A 128 4.52 5.69 -10.95
CA HIS A 128 3.08 5.80 -11.21
C HIS A 128 2.24 5.12 -10.12
N LYS A 129 2.61 3.89 -9.73
CA LYS A 129 1.93 3.18 -8.64
C LYS A 129 2.02 3.95 -7.31
N ALA A 130 3.13 4.63 -7.06
CA ALA A 130 3.32 5.47 -5.88
C ALA A 130 2.57 6.82 -5.95
N GLY A 131 1.96 7.18 -7.08
CA GLY A 131 1.20 8.41 -7.25
C GLY A 131 1.94 9.53 -7.97
N PHE A 132 3.02 9.24 -8.70
CA PHE A 132 3.68 10.21 -9.56
C PHE A 132 3.06 10.23 -10.97
N VAL A 133 3.13 11.37 -11.64
CA VAL A 133 2.71 11.54 -13.03
C VAL A 133 3.82 12.17 -13.87
N LEU A 134 3.92 11.79 -15.15
CA LEU A 134 4.88 12.38 -16.09
C LEU A 134 4.56 13.87 -16.28
N GLU A 135 5.55 14.75 -16.09
CA GLU A 135 5.36 16.20 -16.20
C GLU A 135 6.22 16.81 -17.31
N ARG A 136 7.52 16.49 -17.33
CA ARG A 136 8.46 17.14 -18.26
C ARG A 136 9.44 16.13 -18.81
N ARG A 137 9.62 16.13 -20.13
CA ARG A 137 10.64 15.36 -20.84
C ARG A 137 11.78 16.26 -21.28
N TRP A 138 13.02 15.78 -21.18
CA TRP A 138 14.18 16.39 -21.83
C TRP A 138 15.18 15.32 -22.26
N SER A 139 16.15 15.71 -23.09
CA SER A 139 17.28 14.88 -23.46
C SER A 139 18.56 15.48 -22.89
N VAL A 140 19.41 14.64 -22.31
CA VAL A 140 20.77 15.03 -21.94
C VAL A 140 21.69 15.01 -23.18
N PRO A 141 22.88 15.66 -23.15
CA PRO A 141 23.72 15.85 -24.34
C PRO A 141 24.14 14.58 -25.08
N ASP A 142 24.19 13.45 -24.40
CA ASP A 142 24.52 12.12 -24.96
C ASP A 142 23.30 11.34 -25.48
N GLY A 143 22.12 11.98 -25.52
CA GLY A 143 20.91 11.47 -26.16
C GLY A 143 19.93 10.73 -25.25
N LEU A 144 20.27 10.46 -23.99
CA LEU A 144 19.35 9.81 -23.06
C LEU A 144 18.13 10.72 -22.79
N ALA A 145 16.94 10.19 -23.05
CA ALA A 145 15.70 10.86 -22.72
C ALA A 145 15.33 10.61 -21.25
N LEU A 146 15.08 11.68 -20.52
CA LEU A 146 14.67 11.68 -19.11
C LEU A 146 13.26 12.27 -18.97
N TRP A 147 12.55 11.77 -17.97
CA TRP A 147 11.30 12.30 -17.49
C TRP A 147 11.44 12.81 -16.06
N ARG A 148 10.86 13.98 -15.79
CA ARG A 148 10.48 14.42 -14.46
C ARG A 148 9.07 13.94 -14.21
N MET A 149 8.90 13.28 -13.08
CA MET A 149 7.61 12.90 -12.56
C MET A 149 7.33 13.67 -11.27
N ASP A 150 6.13 14.22 -11.17
CA ASP A 150 5.69 14.94 -9.98
C ASP A 150 4.69 14.10 -9.21
N TYR A 151 4.82 14.10 -7.89
CA TYR A 151 3.89 13.44 -7.00
C TYR A 151 2.55 14.17 -7.00
N ARG A 152 1.53 13.50 -7.55
CA ARG A 152 0.15 13.97 -7.63
C ARG A 152 -0.73 12.78 -7.28
N PRO A 153 -1.00 12.54 -5.98
CA PRO A 153 -1.83 11.42 -5.57
C PRO A 153 -3.19 11.49 -6.28
N ALA A 154 -3.71 10.32 -6.68
CA ALA A 154 -4.91 10.21 -7.48
C ALA A 154 -6.08 11.00 -6.87
N ALA A 155 -6.90 11.61 -7.72
CA ALA A 155 -8.14 12.22 -7.28
C ALA A 155 -9.04 11.15 -6.62
N PRO A 156 -9.84 11.51 -5.59
CA PRO A 156 -10.80 10.57 -5.02
C PRO A 156 -11.72 10.01 -6.11
N PRO A 157 -12.05 8.69 -6.07
CA PRO A 157 -12.94 8.11 -7.04
C PRO A 157 -14.35 8.71 -6.92
N VAL A 158 -15.04 8.82 -8.06
CA VAL A 158 -16.46 9.16 -8.07
C VAL A 158 -17.25 7.87 -7.83
N LEU A 159 -17.93 7.82 -6.69
CA LEU A 159 -18.67 6.65 -6.23
C LEU A 159 -20.17 6.98 -6.15
N SER A 160 -21.01 6.00 -6.47
CA SER A 160 -22.45 6.11 -6.29
C SER A 160 -23.06 4.76 -5.89
N LEU A 161 -23.76 4.70 -4.76
CA LEU A 161 -24.37 3.47 -4.28
C LEU A 161 -25.69 3.22 -5.01
N ALA A 162 -25.78 2.08 -5.71
CA ALA A 162 -27.00 1.67 -6.39
C ALA A 162 -27.99 1.00 -5.41
N PRO A 163 -29.30 0.97 -5.73
CA PRO A 163 -30.33 0.39 -4.86
C PRO A 163 -30.15 -1.11 -4.57
N ASP A 164 -29.46 -1.83 -5.43
CA ASP A 164 -29.11 -3.25 -5.26
C ASP A 164 -27.93 -3.47 -4.28
N GLY A 165 -27.39 -2.39 -3.71
CA GLY A 165 -26.28 -2.41 -2.76
C GLY A 165 -24.90 -2.47 -3.40
N TRP A 166 -24.80 -2.41 -4.72
CA TRP A 166 -23.54 -2.33 -5.45
C TRP A 166 -23.09 -0.89 -5.68
N MET A 167 -21.80 -0.64 -5.52
CA MET A 167 -21.14 0.65 -5.70
C MET A 167 -20.71 0.81 -7.15
N ARG A 168 -21.27 1.82 -7.83
CA ARG A 168 -20.78 2.27 -9.14
C ARG A 168 -19.44 2.97 -8.94
N GLY A 169 -18.47 2.69 -9.82
CA GLY A 169 -17.09 3.14 -9.67
C GLY A 169 -16.16 2.14 -8.96
N ALA A 170 -16.71 1.09 -8.34
CA ALA A 170 -15.93 -0.06 -7.89
C ALA A 170 -15.87 -1.15 -8.97
N LEU A 171 -14.77 -1.90 -9.02
CA LEU A 171 -14.72 -3.17 -9.75
C LEU A 171 -15.49 -4.24 -8.95
N GLN A 172 -16.50 -4.84 -9.56
CA GLN A 172 -17.42 -5.73 -8.88
C GLN A 172 -17.07 -7.20 -9.17
N GLN A 173 -16.92 -8.00 -8.10
CA GLN A 173 -16.67 -9.43 -8.17
C GLN A 173 -17.47 -10.13 -7.08
N ALA A 174 -18.65 -10.66 -7.42
CA ALA A 174 -19.52 -11.29 -6.43
C ALA A 174 -18.84 -12.44 -5.68
N SER A 175 -18.79 -12.35 -4.35
CA SER A 175 -18.34 -13.41 -3.48
C SER A 175 -19.52 -14.33 -3.11
N PRO A 176 -19.34 -15.67 -3.13
CA PRO A 176 -20.33 -16.60 -2.58
C PRO A 176 -20.37 -16.59 -1.04
N ASN A 177 -19.41 -15.95 -0.37
CA ASN A 177 -19.26 -15.95 1.08
C ASN A 177 -20.06 -14.79 1.69
N CYS A 178 -21.37 -14.81 1.53
CA CYS A 178 -22.27 -13.85 2.16
C CYS A 178 -23.64 -14.46 2.43
N ASP A 179 -24.41 -13.81 3.30
CA ASP A 179 -25.78 -14.21 3.63
C ASP A 179 -26.62 -13.01 4.07
N GLU A 180 -27.86 -13.27 4.49
CA GLU A 180 -28.76 -12.22 4.96
C GLU A 180 -28.31 -11.67 6.31
N ARG A 181 -28.48 -10.35 6.49
CA ARG A 181 -28.32 -9.69 7.78
C ARG A 181 -29.44 -10.12 8.72
N SER A 182 -29.15 -10.18 10.01
CA SER A 182 -30.17 -10.37 11.04
C SER A 182 -31.28 -9.29 10.91
N PRO A 183 -32.56 -9.63 11.11
CA PRO A 183 -33.66 -8.68 10.96
C PRO A 183 -33.44 -7.38 11.74
N GLY A 184 -33.65 -6.23 11.08
CA GLY A 184 -33.48 -4.90 11.68
C GLY A 184 -32.02 -4.44 11.82
N CYS A 185 -31.02 -5.24 11.42
CA CYS A 185 -29.61 -4.84 11.50
C CYS A 185 -29.18 -4.10 10.23
N ALA A 186 -29.50 -2.81 10.16
CA ALA A 186 -28.85 -1.94 9.18
C ALA A 186 -27.35 -1.79 9.51
N PRO A 187 -26.47 -1.60 8.51
CA PRO A 187 -25.08 -1.29 8.78
C PRO A 187 -24.92 0.08 9.45
N GLU A 188 -24.32 0.10 10.63
CA GLU A 188 -24.10 1.30 11.45
C GLU A 188 -22.60 1.55 11.69
N LEU A 189 -21.76 0.55 11.42
CA LEU A 189 -20.32 0.56 11.68
C LEU A 189 -19.51 0.28 10.41
N LEU A 190 -18.50 1.08 10.15
CA LEU A 190 -17.45 0.75 9.19
C LEU A 190 -16.31 0.02 9.93
N VAL A 191 -15.97 -1.21 9.56
CA VAL A 191 -14.83 -1.92 10.15
C VAL A 191 -13.69 -1.95 9.15
N ILE A 192 -12.58 -1.34 9.54
CA ILE A 192 -11.34 -1.25 8.77
C ILE A 192 -10.47 -2.46 9.08
N HIS A 193 -10.02 -3.13 8.03
CA HIS A 193 -9.11 -4.26 8.04
C HIS A 193 -7.89 -3.94 7.17
N ASN A 194 -6.85 -4.75 7.30
CA ASN A 194 -5.82 -4.81 6.27
C ASN A 194 -5.57 -6.27 5.86
N ILE A 195 -5.16 -6.44 4.61
CA ILE A 195 -4.81 -7.75 4.08
C ILE A 195 -3.78 -7.61 2.96
N SER A 196 -2.90 -8.61 2.86
CA SER A 196 -2.04 -8.82 1.70
C SER A 196 -1.82 -10.31 1.47
N LEU A 197 -1.91 -10.72 0.21
CA LEU A 197 -1.78 -12.13 -0.18
C LEU A 197 -0.89 -12.24 -1.43
N PRO A 198 0.27 -12.93 -1.33
CA PRO A 198 0.85 -13.46 -0.09
C PRO A 198 1.14 -12.36 0.94
N PRO A 199 1.37 -12.70 2.22
CA PRO A 199 1.65 -11.70 3.25
C PRO A 199 2.77 -10.77 2.80
N TYR A 200 2.52 -9.46 2.93
CA TYR A 200 3.48 -8.43 2.53
C TYR A 200 3.81 -8.47 1.04
N ARG A 201 2.91 -8.94 0.18
CA ARG A 201 3.00 -8.79 -1.27
C ARG A 201 1.72 -8.16 -1.81
N TYR A 202 1.86 -7.21 -2.73
CA TYR A 202 0.77 -6.35 -3.18
C TYR A 202 0.61 -6.37 -4.70
N GLY A 203 -0.58 -6.06 -5.19
CA GLY A 203 -0.92 -6.02 -6.61
C GLY A 203 -1.32 -7.38 -7.17
N GLY A 204 -1.16 -8.47 -6.41
CA GLY A 204 -1.55 -9.81 -6.83
C GLY A 204 -3.05 -10.06 -6.78
N PRO A 205 -3.52 -11.22 -7.31
CA PRO A 205 -4.93 -11.62 -7.29
C PRO A 205 -5.37 -12.34 -6.00
N GLY A 206 -4.44 -12.66 -5.09
CA GLY A 206 -4.69 -13.54 -3.93
C GLY A 206 -5.90 -13.15 -3.07
N VAL A 207 -6.11 -11.86 -2.80
CA VAL A 207 -7.28 -11.39 -2.02
C VAL A 207 -8.59 -11.65 -2.76
N GLN A 208 -8.62 -11.37 -4.06
CA GLN A 208 -9.78 -11.62 -4.91
C GLN A 208 -10.10 -13.11 -5.01
N GLN A 209 -9.06 -13.94 -5.12
CA GLN A 209 -9.21 -15.39 -5.16
C GLN A 209 -9.68 -15.95 -3.82
N LEU A 210 -9.13 -15.49 -2.69
CA LEU A 210 -9.57 -15.89 -1.34
C LEU A 210 -11.06 -15.58 -1.13
N PHE A 211 -11.49 -14.34 -1.41
CA PHE A 211 -12.89 -13.96 -1.26
C PHE A 211 -13.81 -14.61 -2.29
N GLY A 212 -13.27 -15.05 -3.43
CA GLY A 212 -13.98 -15.79 -4.47
C GLY A 212 -13.99 -17.32 -4.31
N ASN A 213 -13.40 -17.88 -3.26
CA ASN A 213 -13.20 -19.33 -3.07
C ASN A 213 -12.41 -20.00 -4.22
N SER A 214 -11.49 -19.27 -4.85
CA SER A 214 -10.67 -19.74 -5.97
C SER A 214 -9.16 -19.61 -5.71
N LEU A 215 -8.75 -19.47 -4.44
CA LEU A 215 -7.34 -19.40 -4.06
C LEU A 215 -6.66 -20.75 -4.33
N ASP A 216 -5.66 -20.74 -5.21
CA ASP A 216 -4.87 -21.92 -5.55
C ASP A 216 -3.79 -22.17 -4.47
N PRO A 217 -3.84 -23.28 -3.72
CA PRO A 217 -2.84 -23.59 -2.70
C PRO A 217 -1.42 -23.83 -3.23
N ASP A 218 -1.24 -24.00 -4.54
CA ASP A 218 0.07 -24.23 -5.15
C ASP A 218 0.76 -22.93 -5.64
N GLU A 219 0.05 -21.79 -5.66
CA GLU A 219 0.61 -20.48 -6.04
C GLU A 219 1.59 -19.91 -4.99
N ASP A 220 1.36 -20.17 -3.69
CA ASP A 220 2.24 -19.73 -2.60
C ASP A 220 2.12 -20.65 -1.37
N PRO A 221 3.22 -20.98 -0.65
CA PRO A 221 3.16 -21.82 0.56
C PRO A 221 2.17 -21.34 1.62
N TYR A 222 1.96 -20.03 1.76
CA TYR A 222 1.00 -19.46 2.70
C TYR A 222 -0.45 -19.83 2.34
N TYR A 223 -0.76 -19.97 1.04
CA TYR A 223 -2.12 -20.22 0.56
C TYR A 223 -2.63 -21.60 0.97
N ARG A 224 -1.74 -22.59 1.13
CA ARG A 224 -2.09 -23.93 1.62
C ARG A 224 -2.85 -23.91 2.94
N GLY A 225 -2.51 -22.98 3.83
CA GLY A 225 -3.15 -22.86 5.14
C GLY A 225 -4.51 -22.17 5.12
N ILE A 226 -4.83 -21.42 4.05
CA ILE A 226 -5.99 -20.51 4.04
C ILE A 226 -6.96 -20.72 2.88
N HIS A 227 -6.63 -21.53 1.86
CA HIS A 227 -7.47 -21.71 0.67
C HIS A 227 -8.88 -22.26 0.97
N GLN A 228 -9.05 -22.94 2.11
CA GLN A 228 -10.33 -23.51 2.54
C GLN A 228 -11.18 -22.53 3.34
N LEU A 229 -10.63 -21.39 3.75
CA LEU A 229 -11.38 -20.39 4.48
C LEU A 229 -12.55 -19.89 3.63
N ARG A 230 -13.64 -19.58 4.32
CA ARG A 230 -14.83 -18.98 3.73
C ARG A 230 -15.02 -17.64 4.41
N VAL A 231 -14.41 -16.63 3.79
CA VAL A 231 -14.37 -15.26 4.29
C VAL A 231 -14.61 -14.30 3.13
N SER A 232 -15.08 -13.11 3.44
CA SER A 232 -15.28 -12.03 2.48
C SER A 232 -15.26 -10.70 3.21
N SER A 233 -15.09 -9.63 2.45
CA SER A 233 -15.36 -8.27 2.90
C SER A 233 -16.28 -7.59 1.90
N HIS A 234 -16.88 -6.46 2.26
CA HIS A 234 -17.71 -5.72 1.29
C HIS A 234 -16.80 -5.07 0.27
N PHE A 235 -15.75 -4.40 0.73
CA PHE A 235 -14.84 -3.62 -0.11
C PHE A 235 -13.38 -3.99 0.13
N PHE A 236 -12.58 -3.82 -0.92
CA PHE A 236 -11.11 -3.90 -0.88
C PHE A 236 -10.52 -2.72 -1.63
N ILE A 237 -9.58 -2.01 -0.99
CA ILE A 237 -8.91 -0.85 -1.55
C ILE A 237 -7.43 -1.19 -1.78
N ARG A 238 -7.06 -1.31 -3.06
CA ARG A 238 -5.67 -1.56 -3.47
C ARG A 238 -4.75 -0.40 -3.12
N ARG A 239 -3.43 -0.65 -3.13
CA ARG A 239 -2.40 0.36 -2.86
C ARG A 239 -2.48 1.60 -3.75
N ASP A 240 -2.95 1.46 -4.97
CA ASP A 240 -3.14 2.54 -5.94
C ASP A 240 -4.48 3.27 -5.79
N GLY A 241 -5.32 2.87 -4.82
CA GLY A 241 -6.64 3.44 -4.58
C GLY A 241 -7.78 2.78 -5.37
N GLN A 242 -7.51 1.77 -6.21
CA GLN A 242 -8.57 1.04 -6.90
C GLN A 242 -9.50 0.38 -5.88
N LEU A 243 -10.80 0.66 -6.01
CA LEU A 243 -11.86 0.08 -5.18
C LEU A 243 -12.44 -1.16 -5.85
N LEU A 244 -12.46 -2.26 -5.11
CA LEU A 244 -13.18 -3.47 -5.45
C LEU A 244 -14.34 -3.67 -4.47
N GLN A 245 -15.42 -4.29 -4.95
CA GLN A 245 -16.53 -4.71 -4.11
C GLN A 245 -16.85 -6.20 -4.35
N PHE A 246 -17.10 -6.93 -3.26
CA PHE A 246 -17.43 -8.35 -3.33
C PHE A 246 -18.82 -8.71 -2.83
N VAL A 247 -19.36 -7.93 -1.90
CA VAL A 247 -20.67 -8.19 -1.28
C VAL A 247 -21.51 -6.90 -1.34
N PRO A 248 -22.77 -6.96 -1.79
CA PRO A 248 -23.69 -5.83 -1.73
C PRO A 248 -23.85 -5.35 -0.28
N VAL A 249 -23.93 -4.05 -0.04
CA VAL A 249 -23.98 -3.51 1.33
C VAL A 249 -25.21 -3.95 2.14
N GLY A 250 -26.29 -4.36 1.46
CA GLY A 250 -27.49 -4.92 2.08
C GLY A 250 -27.32 -6.36 2.59
N GLN A 251 -26.30 -7.09 2.14
CA GLN A 251 -25.98 -8.43 2.61
C GLN A 251 -24.88 -8.39 3.67
N ARG A 252 -24.74 -9.49 4.40
CA ARG A 252 -23.72 -9.68 5.43
C ARG A 252 -22.49 -10.36 4.82
N ALA A 253 -21.38 -9.64 4.76
CA ALA A 253 -20.06 -10.23 4.49
C ALA A 253 -19.47 -10.90 5.75
N TRP A 254 -18.52 -11.81 5.56
CA TRP A 254 -17.92 -12.61 6.63
C TRP A 254 -16.50 -12.14 6.95
N HIS A 255 -16.37 -10.96 7.57
CA HIS A 255 -15.07 -10.30 7.78
C HIS A 255 -14.64 -10.22 9.26
N ALA A 256 -15.56 -10.05 10.21
CA ALA A 256 -15.24 -9.74 11.60
C ALA A 256 -15.00 -10.98 12.49
N GLY A 257 -15.58 -12.13 12.16
CA GLY A 257 -15.58 -13.31 13.04
C GLY A 257 -16.13 -13.02 14.44
N VAL A 258 -15.59 -13.68 15.48
CA VAL A 258 -15.94 -13.44 16.88
C VAL A 258 -15.51 -12.02 17.28
N SER A 259 -16.48 -11.15 17.52
CA SER A 259 -16.27 -9.70 17.67
C SER A 259 -17.35 -9.06 18.53
N CYS A 260 -17.01 -7.94 19.18
CA CYS A 260 -17.91 -7.14 20.00
C CYS A 260 -17.57 -5.65 19.85
N TRP A 261 -18.58 -4.82 19.56
CA TRP A 261 -18.45 -3.37 19.48
C TRP A 261 -19.41 -2.70 20.44
N ARG A 262 -18.90 -1.92 21.39
CA ARG A 262 -19.68 -1.20 22.41
C ARG A 262 -20.74 -2.09 23.10
N GLY A 263 -20.36 -3.34 23.39
CA GLY A 263 -21.23 -4.34 24.04
C GLY A 263 -22.13 -5.15 23.11
N ARG A 264 -22.18 -4.85 21.80
CA ARG A 264 -22.94 -5.63 20.81
C ARG A 264 -22.04 -6.61 20.07
N GLU A 265 -22.32 -7.89 20.24
CA GLU A 265 -21.59 -8.98 19.58
C GLU A 265 -21.98 -9.14 18.10
N LYS A 266 -21.23 -9.95 17.36
CA LYS A 266 -21.47 -10.33 15.95
C LYS A 266 -21.45 -9.13 15.01
N CYS A 267 -20.33 -8.41 14.99
CA CYS A 267 -20.20 -7.17 14.22
C CYS A 267 -20.60 -7.29 12.75
N ASN A 268 -20.38 -8.46 12.10
CA ASN A 268 -20.84 -8.73 10.73
C ASN A 268 -22.31 -8.30 10.49
N ASP A 269 -23.20 -8.50 11.47
CA ASP A 269 -24.64 -8.22 11.34
C ASP A 269 -24.93 -6.74 11.05
N PHE A 270 -24.14 -5.83 11.62
CA PHE A 270 -24.38 -4.38 11.60
C PHE A 270 -23.16 -3.58 11.10
N SER A 271 -22.21 -4.23 10.42
CA SER A 271 -21.04 -3.55 9.86
C SER A 271 -20.84 -3.75 8.36
N ILE A 272 -20.13 -2.78 7.78
CA ILE A 272 -19.48 -2.86 6.48
C ILE A 272 -17.98 -3.07 6.69
N GLY A 273 -17.46 -4.23 6.32
CA GLY A 273 -16.01 -4.48 6.22
C GLY A 273 -15.38 -3.76 5.02
N VAL A 274 -14.27 -3.08 5.26
CA VAL A 274 -13.39 -2.49 4.24
C VAL A 274 -11.97 -2.97 4.48
N GLU A 275 -11.42 -3.68 3.52
CA GLU A 275 -10.04 -4.16 3.51
C GLU A 275 -9.13 -3.15 2.82
N LEU A 276 -8.04 -2.73 3.44
CA LEU A 276 -6.98 -1.99 2.76
C LEU A 276 -5.83 -2.93 2.44
N GLU A 277 -5.38 -2.94 1.18
CA GLU A 277 -4.16 -3.67 0.81
C GLU A 277 -2.98 -3.14 1.63
N GLY A 278 -2.38 -3.97 2.47
CA GLY A 278 -1.42 -3.48 3.46
C GLY A 278 -1.06 -4.50 4.54
N CYS A 279 -0.42 -4.00 5.60
CA CYS A 279 -0.10 -4.74 6.80
C CYS A 279 0.21 -3.78 7.97
N ASP A 280 0.37 -4.34 9.17
CA ASP A 280 0.58 -3.60 10.43
C ASP A 280 1.97 -2.94 10.55
N PHE A 281 2.84 -3.05 9.55
CA PHE A 281 4.26 -2.65 9.64
C PHE A 281 4.65 -1.51 8.69
N GLU A 282 3.70 -0.96 7.92
CA GLU A 282 3.96 0.17 7.05
C GLU A 282 2.76 1.11 6.84
N PRO A 283 3.00 2.37 6.44
CA PRO A 283 1.93 3.32 6.12
C PRO A 283 0.95 2.82 5.04
N PHE A 284 -0.29 3.27 5.08
CA PHE A 284 -1.23 3.19 3.95
C PHE A 284 -1.00 4.37 2.99
N SER A 285 -1.29 4.18 1.71
CA SER A 285 -1.01 5.19 0.69
C SER A 285 -2.04 6.33 0.72
N GLU A 286 -1.65 7.51 0.23
CA GLU A 286 -2.58 8.64 0.03
C GLU A 286 -3.80 8.25 -0.80
N ALA A 287 -3.62 7.42 -1.83
CA ALA A 287 -4.71 6.96 -2.69
C ALA A 287 -5.72 6.11 -1.92
N GLN A 288 -5.25 5.28 -0.98
CA GLN A 288 -6.14 4.47 -0.13
C GLN A 288 -7.01 5.33 0.78
N TYR A 289 -6.43 6.32 1.45
CA TYR A 289 -7.22 7.23 2.30
C TYR A 289 -8.23 8.04 1.49
N ARG A 290 -7.85 8.53 0.30
CA ARG A 290 -8.79 9.25 -0.58
C ARG A 290 -9.96 8.38 -1.03
N THR A 291 -9.70 7.12 -1.37
CA THR A 291 -10.76 6.17 -1.73
C THR A 291 -11.62 5.81 -0.52
N LEU A 292 -11.02 5.59 0.66
CA LEU A 292 -11.75 5.33 1.89
C LEU A 292 -12.67 6.50 2.28
N ALA A 293 -12.17 7.74 2.13
CA ALA A 293 -12.94 8.96 2.35
C ALA A 293 -14.16 9.06 1.41
N ALA A 294 -13.93 8.87 0.10
CA ALA A 294 -15.01 8.87 -0.89
C ALA A 294 -16.05 7.77 -0.62
N LEU A 295 -15.58 6.57 -0.25
CA LEU A 295 -16.44 5.44 0.10
C LEU A 295 -17.27 5.74 1.35
N GLY A 296 -16.64 6.21 2.43
CA GLY A 296 -17.31 6.55 3.67
C GLY A 296 -18.35 7.66 3.48
N ALA A 297 -18.03 8.70 2.72
CA ALA A 297 -18.95 9.78 2.40
C ALA A 297 -20.18 9.28 1.62
N GLU A 298 -19.97 8.41 0.63
CA GLU A 298 -21.08 7.86 -0.17
C GLU A 298 -21.94 6.91 0.67
N LEU A 299 -21.35 5.97 1.42
CA LEU A 299 -22.11 5.06 2.26
C LEU A 299 -22.98 5.80 3.29
N ARG A 300 -22.47 6.88 3.90
CA ARG A 300 -23.22 7.69 4.87
C ARG A 300 -24.45 8.39 4.30
N ARG A 301 -24.53 8.59 2.98
CA ARG A 301 -25.74 9.16 2.35
C ARG A 301 -26.90 8.17 2.35
N HIS A 302 -26.60 6.88 2.47
CA HIS A 302 -27.58 5.81 2.26
C HIS A 302 -27.74 4.87 3.47
N LEU A 303 -26.75 4.83 4.36
CA LEU A 303 -26.71 3.95 5.52
C LEU A 303 -26.57 4.78 6.80
N PRO A 304 -27.12 4.31 7.94
CA PRO A 304 -27.01 4.97 9.23
C PRO A 304 -25.62 4.79 9.87
N LEU A 305 -24.55 4.90 9.09
CA LEU A 305 -23.18 4.79 9.58
C LEU A 305 -22.89 5.91 10.59
N SER A 306 -22.52 5.52 11.80
CA SER A 306 -22.26 6.42 12.92
C SER A 306 -20.82 6.33 13.43
N ALA A 307 -20.14 5.22 13.15
CA ALA A 307 -18.79 4.98 13.62
C ALA A 307 -17.91 4.27 12.58
N LEU A 308 -16.60 4.40 12.76
CA LEU A 308 -15.59 3.57 12.14
C LEU A 308 -14.72 2.93 13.22
N ALA A 309 -14.37 1.66 13.08
CA ALA A 309 -13.53 0.93 14.03
C ALA A 309 -12.56 0.01 13.31
N GLY A 310 -11.55 -0.47 14.02
CA GLY A 310 -10.55 -1.39 13.49
C GLY A 310 -10.95 -2.80 13.85
N HIS A 311 -10.41 -3.79 13.15
CA HIS A 311 -10.59 -5.18 13.57
C HIS A 311 -10.02 -5.42 14.98
N GLU A 312 -8.89 -4.78 15.29
CA GLU A 312 -8.27 -4.73 16.62
C GLU A 312 -9.21 -4.16 17.70
N HIS A 313 -10.04 -3.19 17.34
CA HIS A 313 -10.98 -2.54 18.27
C HIS A 313 -12.17 -3.44 18.62
N ILE A 314 -12.65 -4.25 17.66
CA ILE A 314 -13.82 -5.14 17.86
C ILE A 314 -13.42 -6.55 18.30
N ALA A 315 -12.14 -6.91 18.20
CA ALA A 315 -11.62 -8.23 18.54
C ALA A 315 -10.25 -8.15 19.24
N PRO A 316 -10.16 -7.42 20.37
CA PRO A 316 -8.89 -7.21 21.08
C PRO A 316 -8.27 -8.54 21.51
N GLY A 317 -6.95 -8.65 21.35
CA GLY A 317 -6.18 -9.87 21.67
C GLY A 317 -6.26 -10.99 20.64
N ARG A 318 -7.21 -10.92 19.67
CA ARG A 318 -7.32 -11.86 18.55
C ARG A 318 -6.82 -11.27 17.22
N LYS A 319 -7.05 -9.97 17.03
CA LYS A 319 -6.75 -9.25 15.79
C LYS A 319 -5.95 -7.98 16.08
N THR A 320 -5.08 -7.62 15.15
CA THR A 320 -4.17 -6.47 15.23
C THR A 320 -4.35 -5.50 14.07
N ASP A 321 -5.06 -5.90 13.01
CA ASP A 321 -5.34 -5.05 11.87
C ASP A 321 -6.39 -3.96 12.19
N PRO A 322 -6.29 -2.75 11.60
CA PRO A 322 -5.36 -2.33 10.55
C PRO A 322 -3.96 -1.91 11.04
N GLY A 323 -3.71 -1.99 12.35
CA GLY A 323 -2.39 -1.80 12.95
C GLY A 323 -1.99 -0.33 13.15
N PRO A 324 -0.80 -0.10 13.74
CA PRO A 324 -0.37 1.22 14.24
C PRO A 324 -0.10 2.26 13.15
N TRP A 325 0.00 1.84 11.88
CA TRP A 325 0.25 2.73 10.75
C TRP A 325 -1.04 3.23 10.08
N PHE A 326 -2.20 2.77 10.53
CA PHE A 326 -3.46 3.35 10.13
C PHE A 326 -3.69 4.67 10.89
N ASP A 327 -3.81 5.77 10.14
CA ASP A 327 -4.01 7.12 10.66
C ASP A 327 -5.49 7.32 10.97
N TRP A 328 -5.86 6.99 12.21
CA TRP A 328 -7.22 7.14 12.72
C TRP A 328 -7.71 8.57 12.68
N ALA A 329 -6.87 9.54 13.06
CA ALA A 329 -7.26 10.95 13.10
C ALA A 329 -7.66 11.44 11.71
N ARG A 330 -6.86 11.08 10.70
CA ARG A 330 -7.20 11.36 9.30
C ARG A 330 -8.46 10.63 8.86
N ALA A 331 -8.56 9.32 9.06
CA ALA A 331 -9.72 8.54 8.62
C ALA A 331 -11.03 9.07 9.22
N GLN A 332 -11.02 9.44 10.50
CA GLN A 332 -12.17 10.06 11.18
C GLN A 332 -12.55 11.40 10.55
N ALA A 333 -11.56 12.27 10.30
CA ALA A 333 -11.79 13.57 9.67
C ALA A 333 -12.33 13.43 8.24
N ASP A 334 -11.68 12.61 7.42
CA ASP A 334 -11.97 12.47 5.98
C ASP A 334 -13.29 11.72 5.73
N CYS A 335 -13.63 10.70 6.54
CA CYS A 335 -14.91 9.99 6.45
C CYS A 335 -16.04 10.70 7.23
N GLY A 336 -15.69 11.60 8.15
CA GLY A 336 -16.60 12.24 9.11
C GLY A 336 -17.33 11.24 10.03
N LEU A 337 -16.64 10.16 10.40
CA LEU A 337 -17.12 9.13 11.33
C LEU A 337 -16.27 9.16 12.60
N ALA A 338 -16.87 8.89 13.75
CA ALA A 338 -16.13 8.78 15.00
C ALA A 338 -15.62 7.34 15.22
N LEU A 339 -14.56 7.19 16.01
CA LEU A 339 -14.26 5.94 16.69
C LEU A 339 -15.27 5.72 17.83
#